data_AF-Q0YTN9-F1
#
_entry.id   AF-Q0YTN9-F1
#
_cell.length_a   1.000
_cell.length_b   1.000
_cell.length_c   1.000
_cell.angle_alpha   90.00
_cell.angle_beta   90.00
_cell.angle_gamma   90.00
#
_symmetry.space_group_name_H-M   'P 1'
#
loop_
_entity.id
_entity.type
_entity.pdbx_description
1 polymer ?
#
loop_
_entity_poly.entity_id
_entity_poly.type
_entity_poly.pdbx_seq_one_letter_code
_entity_poly.pdbx_strand_id
1 'polypeptide(L)'
;MRFIRAIIIIFLVMFVADIARYFVYPDVGRLVDENPAKTAFMEDRETEWLQEGLLDKKIRQRWVPLKKISPNLVKAVLIAEDDKFWQHGGFDYQAIERAIEKNLLAKKFKMGGSTISQQLAKNLYLSASKNPVRKIKEAILTWRIEKTLSKRRILELYVNVAEWGDGIFGIGEASRHYYGVAPSGLSGQQAAKLASVLPNPIRYSPVGSSPYVRARSRIIYAIMQRRGIIVPGYQEVMSLPADTTAVDSVVVGIPESLINDVLSADSSATDQGGADGGSGEGTSGAPPSENSGKPKTP
;
A
#
# COMPACT_ATOMS: atom_id res chain seq x y z
N MET A 1 -53.87 5.68 -25.37
CA MET A 1 -52.69 4.84 -25.70
C MET A 1 -51.52 5.60 -26.36
N ARG A 2 -51.74 6.45 -27.38
CA ARG A 2 -50.64 7.21 -28.04
C ARG A 2 -49.89 8.16 -27.09
N PHE A 3 -50.62 8.87 -26.22
CA PHE A 3 -50.05 9.78 -25.23
C PHE A 3 -49.13 9.07 -24.22
N ILE A 4 -49.59 7.94 -23.66
CA ILE A 4 -48.79 7.12 -22.73
C ILE A 4 -47.52 6.60 -23.40
N ARG A 5 -47.61 6.14 -24.66
CA ARG A 5 -46.44 5.70 -25.42
C ARG A 5 -45.43 6.83 -25.63
N ALA A 6 -45.90 8.05 -25.93
CA ALA A 6 -45.02 9.21 -26.08
C ALA A 6 -44.28 9.53 -24.77
N ILE A 7 -44.97 9.49 -23.63
CA ILE A 7 -44.36 9.69 -22.31
C ILE A 7 -43.28 8.65 -22.02
N ILE A 8 -43.55 7.37 -22.26
CA ILE A 8 -42.58 6.29 -22.05
C ILE A 8 -41.33 6.48 -22.92
N ILE A 9 -41.51 6.89 -24.19
CA ILE A 9 -40.40 7.16 -25.11
C ILE A 9 -39.56 8.35 -24.58
N ILE A 10 -40.21 9.43 -24.12
CA ILE A 10 -39.50 10.59 -23.56
C ILE A 10 -38.66 10.18 -22.34
N PHE A 11 -39.24 9.42 -21.41
CA PHE A 11 -38.49 8.93 -20.25
C PHE A 11 -37.32 8.03 -20.64
N LEU A 12 -37.50 7.15 -21.62
CA LEU A 12 -36.43 6.29 -22.13
C LEU A 12 -35.31 7.13 -22.77
N VAL A 13 -35.65 8.12 -23.59
CA VAL A 13 -34.67 9.04 -24.21
C VAL A 13 -33.91 9.82 -23.14
N MET A 14 -34.60 10.36 -22.13
CA MET A 14 -33.98 11.06 -21.01
C MET A 14 -33.05 10.15 -20.21
N PHE A 15 -33.44 8.90 -19.97
CA PHE A 15 -32.61 7.91 -19.28
C PHE A 15 -31.35 7.58 -20.08
N VAL A 16 -31.49 7.34 -21.39
CA VAL A 16 -30.35 7.09 -22.28
C VAL A 16 -29.44 8.31 -22.33
N ALA A 17 -29.99 9.53 -22.42
CA ALA A 17 -29.21 10.77 -22.40
C ALA A 17 -28.43 10.96 -21.08
N ASP A 18 -29.04 10.63 -19.93
CA ASP A 18 -28.36 10.67 -18.62
C ASP A 18 -27.23 9.65 -18.49
N ILE A 19 -27.30 8.50 -19.17
CA ILE A 19 -26.16 7.58 -19.25
C ILE A 19 -25.13 8.09 -20.25
N ALA A 20 -25.56 8.50 -21.44
CA ALA A 20 -24.70 8.92 -22.54
C ALA A 20 -23.81 10.11 -22.15
N ARG A 21 -24.30 11.05 -21.34
CA ARG A 21 -23.47 12.17 -20.87
C ARG A 21 -22.21 11.73 -20.11
N TYR A 22 -22.19 10.56 -19.47
CA TYR A 22 -21.02 10.08 -18.73
C TYR A 22 -19.82 9.71 -19.61
N PHE A 23 -20.05 9.53 -20.92
CA PHE A 23 -18.97 9.37 -21.89
C PHE A 23 -18.16 10.66 -22.09
N VAL A 24 -18.73 11.82 -21.77
CA VAL A 24 -18.10 13.14 -21.98
C VAL A 24 -17.84 13.87 -20.66
N TYR A 25 -18.81 13.88 -19.75
CA TYR A 25 -18.75 14.59 -18.47
C TYR A 25 -18.81 13.60 -17.30
N PRO A 26 -18.07 13.79 -16.19
CA PRO A 26 -17.10 14.85 -15.89
C PRO A 26 -15.79 14.73 -16.68
N ASP A 27 -14.99 15.79 -16.68
CA ASP A 27 -13.69 15.81 -17.34
C ASP A 27 -12.64 15.05 -16.51
N VAL A 28 -12.37 13.82 -16.94
CA VAL A 28 -11.35 12.95 -16.35
C VAL A 28 -9.93 13.38 -16.73
N GLY A 29 -9.76 14.14 -17.82
CA GLY A 29 -8.46 14.59 -18.33
C GLY A 29 -7.74 15.51 -17.36
N ARG A 30 -8.48 16.34 -16.61
CA ARG A 30 -7.90 17.22 -15.58
C ARG A 30 -7.13 16.46 -14.50
N LEU A 31 -7.53 15.22 -14.20
CA LEU A 31 -6.88 14.41 -13.18
C LEU A 31 -5.46 13.95 -13.54
N VAL A 32 -5.02 14.14 -14.80
CA VAL A 32 -3.64 13.86 -15.21
C VAL A 32 -2.68 14.69 -14.34
N ASP A 33 -2.95 15.99 -14.20
CA ASP A 33 -2.05 16.94 -13.53
C ASP A 33 -2.67 17.59 -12.29
N GLU A 34 -4.00 17.59 -12.16
CA GLU A 34 -4.71 18.22 -11.05
C GLU A 34 -5.18 17.22 -10.00
N ASN A 35 -5.06 17.59 -8.73
CA ASN A 35 -5.56 16.81 -7.61
C ASN A 35 -6.97 17.29 -7.22
N PRO A 36 -7.96 16.39 -7.07
CA PRO A 36 -9.29 16.78 -6.63
C PRO A 36 -9.26 17.23 -5.17
N ALA A 37 -9.73 18.44 -4.90
CA ALA A 37 -9.86 18.98 -3.55
C ALA A 37 -11.02 18.35 -2.78
N LYS A 38 -12.10 18.01 -3.48
CA LYS A 38 -13.30 17.39 -2.94
C LYS A 38 -13.85 16.39 -3.93
N THR A 39 -14.46 15.32 -3.44
CA THR A 39 -15.06 14.26 -4.26
C THR A 39 -16.55 14.13 -3.98
N ALA A 40 -17.30 13.52 -4.91
CA ALA A 40 -18.72 13.24 -4.69
C ALA A 40 -18.95 12.42 -3.41
N PHE A 41 -18.06 11.47 -3.10
CA PHE A 41 -18.15 10.68 -1.88
C PHE A 41 -17.92 11.50 -0.60
N MET A 42 -17.03 12.50 -0.65
CA MET A 42 -16.82 13.43 0.46
C MET A 42 -18.06 14.31 0.69
N GLU A 43 -18.67 14.83 -0.38
CA GLU A 43 -19.91 15.61 -0.31
C GLU A 43 -21.08 14.80 0.26
N ASP A 44 -21.19 13.53 -0.12
CA ASP A 44 -22.16 12.60 0.45
C ASP A 44 -21.97 12.42 1.96
N ARG A 45 -20.71 12.29 2.44
CA ARG A 45 -20.40 12.14 3.88
C ARG A 45 -20.81 13.37 4.67
N GLU A 46 -20.51 14.55 4.16
CA GLU A 46 -20.93 15.80 4.81
C GLU A 46 -22.45 15.93 4.84
N THR A 47 -23.14 15.53 3.75
CA THR A 47 -24.61 15.52 3.70
C THR A 47 -25.20 14.55 4.71
N GLU A 48 -24.61 13.35 4.86
CA GLU A 48 -25.00 12.35 5.87
C GLU A 48 -24.86 12.92 7.29
N TRP A 49 -23.74 13.57 7.61
CA TRP A 49 -23.55 14.21 8.92
C TRP A 49 -24.55 15.35 9.18
N LEU A 50 -24.83 16.18 8.17
CA LEU A 50 -25.83 17.25 8.28
C LEU A 50 -27.23 16.68 8.56
N GLN A 51 -27.61 15.59 7.89
CA GLN A 51 -28.89 14.90 8.11
C GLN A 51 -28.98 14.25 9.50
N GLU A 52 -27.86 13.79 10.04
CA GLU A 52 -27.74 13.25 11.41
C GLU A 52 -27.60 14.33 12.50
N GLY A 53 -27.49 15.61 12.12
CA GLY A 53 -27.30 16.72 13.07
C GLY A 53 -25.88 16.85 13.62
N LEU A 54 -24.90 16.22 12.99
CA LEU A 54 -23.48 16.21 13.39
C LEU A 54 -22.72 17.38 12.75
N LEU A 55 -22.94 18.59 13.27
CA LEU A 55 -22.43 19.84 12.69
C LEU A 55 -20.93 20.11 12.96
N ASP A 56 -20.32 19.39 13.90
CA ASP A 56 -18.92 19.54 14.29
C ASP A 56 -17.96 18.67 13.46
N LYS A 57 -18.52 17.71 12.69
CA LYS A 57 -17.73 16.83 11.83
C LYS A 57 -17.20 17.56 10.61
N LYS A 58 -15.94 17.26 10.27
CA LYS A 58 -15.26 17.81 9.11
C LYS A 58 -14.36 16.80 8.45
N ILE A 59 -14.28 16.89 7.14
CA ILE A 59 -13.33 16.14 6.34
C ILE A 59 -11.93 16.70 6.58
N ARG A 60 -11.01 15.80 6.90
CA ARG A 60 -9.57 16.09 6.95
C ARG A 60 -8.91 15.30 5.84
N GLN A 61 -8.17 16.02 5.00
CA GLN A 61 -7.42 15.44 3.90
C GLN A 61 -6.04 16.06 3.82
N ARG A 62 -5.05 15.24 3.51
CA ARG A 62 -3.70 15.70 3.19
C ARG A 62 -3.17 14.95 1.98
N TRP A 63 -3.03 15.67 0.87
CA TRP A 63 -2.49 15.11 -0.36
C TRP A 63 -1.01 14.78 -0.22
N VAL A 64 -0.61 13.61 -0.71
CA VAL A 64 0.79 13.17 -0.75
C VAL A 64 1.10 12.51 -2.08
N PRO A 65 2.14 12.97 -2.82
CA PRO A 65 2.58 12.30 -4.04
C PRO A 65 3.00 10.85 -3.78
N LEU A 66 2.75 9.95 -4.73
CA LEU A 66 2.96 8.51 -4.59
C LEU A 66 4.41 8.16 -4.21
N LYS A 67 5.37 8.94 -4.71
CA LYS A 67 6.80 8.79 -4.38
C LYS A 67 7.14 9.06 -2.90
N LYS A 68 6.26 9.73 -2.16
CA LYS A 68 6.39 10.02 -0.73
C LYS A 68 5.55 9.08 0.15
N ILE A 69 5.02 8.00 -0.44
CA ILE A 69 4.24 6.99 0.26
C ILE A 69 5.11 5.74 0.42
N SER A 70 5.05 5.11 1.60
CA SER A 70 5.77 3.87 1.89
C SER A 70 5.45 2.79 0.85
N PRO A 71 6.46 2.15 0.23
CA PRO A 71 6.24 1.00 -0.65
C PRO A 71 5.45 -0.12 0.02
N ASN A 72 5.63 -0.30 1.33
CA ASN A 72 4.88 -1.29 2.12
C ASN A 72 3.37 -1.02 2.05
N LEU A 73 2.96 0.23 2.19
CA LEU A 73 1.56 0.59 2.09
C LEU A 73 1.01 0.36 0.69
N VAL A 74 1.73 0.84 -0.34
CA VAL A 74 1.31 0.63 -1.73
C VAL A 74 1.06 -0.85 -2.00
N LYS A 75 1.99 -1.72 -1.58
CA LYS A 75 1.83 -3.17 -1.76
C LYS A 75 0.71 -3.76 -0.92
N ALA A 76 0.55 -3.32 0.33
CA ALA A 76 -0.54 -3.78 1.21
C ALA A 76 -1.91 -3.44 0.63
N VAL A 77 -2.08 -2.23 0.10
CA VAL A 77 -3.32 -1.77 -0.56
C VAL A 77 -3.61 -2.62 -1.80
N LEU A 78 -2.62 -2.84 -2.66
CA LEU A 78 -2.77 -3.72 -3.83
C LEU A 78 -3.20 -5.12 -3.42
N ILE A 79 -2.54 -5.75 -2.44
CA ILE A 79 -2.90 -7.09 -1.96
C ILE A 79 -4.33 -7.12 -1.38
N ALA A 80 -4.73 -6.07 -0.66
CA ALA A 80 -6.02 -6.04 0.04
C ALA A 80 -7.22 -5.74 -0.88
N GLU A 81 -7.02 -4.89 -1.89
CA GLU A 81 -8.09 -4.34 -2.72
C GLU A 81 -8.06 -4.84 -4.17
N ASP A 82 -6.86 -5.01 -4.76
CA ASP A 82 -6.70 -5.29 -6.19
C ASP A 82 -5.30 -5.84 -6.53
N ASP A 83 -5.12 -7.14 -6.31
CA ASP A 83 -3.81 -7.80 -6.43
C ASP A 83 -3.29 -7.84 -7.89
N LYS A 84 -4.21 -7.74 -8.85
CA LYS A 84 -3.94 -7.77 -10.29
C LYS A 84 -4.03 -6.38 -10.93
N PHE A 85 -4.03 -5.31 -10.15
CA PHE A 85 -4.19 -3.93 -10.60
C PHE A 85 -3.39 -3.56 -11.86
N TRP A 86 -2.13 -4.02 -11.94
CA TRP A 86 -1.22 -3.72 -13.05
C TRP A 86 -1.49 -4.55 -14.31
N GLN A 87 -2.30 -5.62 -14.21
CA GLN A 87 -2.53 -6.61 -15.27
C GLN A 87 -3.84 -6.38 -16.03
N HIS A 88 -4.77 -5.57 -15.51
CA HIS A 88 -6.07 -5.32 -16.16
C HIS A 88 -6.33 -3.84 -16.45
N GLY A 89 -7.24 -3.53 -17.38
CA GLY A 89 -7.67 -2.16 -17.72
C GLY A 89 -8.87 -1.68 -16.88
N GLY A 90 -8.79 -1.81 -15.56
CA GLY A 90 -9.85 -1.39 -14.62
C GLY A 90 -10.91 -2.43 -14.23
N PHE A 91 -10.93 -3.60 -14.87
CA PHE A 91 -11.84 -4.69 -14.49
C PHE A 91 -11.09 -6.01 -14.38
N ASP A 92 -11.15 -6.66 -13.22
CA ASP A 92 -10.66 -8.03 -13.04
C ASP A 92 -11.82 -9.00 -13.28
N TYR A 93 -11.96 -9.45 -14.53
CA TYR A 93 -13.02 -10.38 -14.93
C TYR A 93 -12.97 -11.71 -14.16
N GLN A 94 -11.77 -12.19 -13.83
CA GLN A 94 -11.61 -13.42 -13.05
C GLN A 94 -12.03 -13.22 -11.58
N ALA A 95 -11.81 -12.03 -11.00
CA ALA A 95 -12.34 -11.71 -9.68
C ALA A 95 -13.85 -11.54 -9.70
N ILE A 96 -14.42 -10.95 -10.75
CA ILE A 96 -15.87 -10.81 -10.93
C ILE A 96 -16.54 -12.19 -11.01
N GLU A 97 -16.04 -13.08 -11.86
CA GLU A 97 -16.53 -14.46 -12.01
C GLU A 97 -16.49 -15.21 -10.67
N ARG A 98 -15.33 -15.24 -10.01
CA ARG A 98 -15.17 -15.86 -8.68
C ARG A 98 -16.08 -15.24 -7.62
N ALA A 99 -16.34 -13.94 -7.68
CA ALA A 99 -17.25 -13.27 -6.75
C ALA A 99 -18.71 -13.69 -7.01
N ILE A 100 -19.12 -13.82 -8.28
CA ILE A 100 -20.45 -14.31 -8.66
C ILE A 100 -20.64 -15.75 -8.16
N GLU A 101 -19.71 -16.65 -8.48
CA GLU A 101 -19.74 -18.06 -8.03
C GLU A 101 -19.88 -18.17 -6.52
N LYS A 102 -19.02 -17.48 -5.76
CA LYS A 102 -19.07 -17.54 -4.29
C LYS A 102 -20.34 -16.92 -3.71
N ASN A 103 -20.88 -15.86 -4.31
CA ASN A 103 -22.11 -15.24 -3.84
C ASN A 103 -23.34 -16.13 -4.14
N LEU A 104 -23.35 -16.83 -5.27
CA LEU A 104 -24.38 -17.83 -5.61
C LEU A 104 -24.33 -19.01 -4.62
N LEU A 105 -23.15 -19.56 -4.38
CA LEU A 105 -22.93 -20.65 -3.43
C LEU A 105 -23.32 -20.26 -1.99
N ALA A 106 -22.95 -19.04 -1.56
CA ALA A 106 -23.24 -18.55 -0.22
C ALA A 106 -24.68 -18.05 -0.03
N LYS A 107 -25.49 -17.97 -1.11
CA LYS A 107 -26.81 -17.31 -1.17
C LYS A 107 -26.82 -15.91 -0.53
N LYS A 108 -25.67 -15.23 -0.52
CA LYS A 108 -25.44 -13.93 0.12
C LYS A 108 -24.44 -13.14 -0.70
N PHE A 109 -24.73 -11.86 -0.92
CA PHE A 109 -23.77 -10.91 -1.52
C PHE A 109 -22.69 -10.53 -0.50
N LYS A 110 -21.67 -11.38 -0.34
CA LYS A 110 -20.64 -11.25 0.70
C LYS A 110 -19.28 -10.82 0.15
N MET A 111 -18.92 -11.21 -1.08
CA MET A 111 -17.66 -10.79 -1.70
C MET A 111 -17.90 -9.69 -2.75
N GLY A 112 -17.11 -8.62 -2.65
CA GLY A 112 -17.00 -7.60 -3.69
C GLY A 112 -15.88 -7.95 -4.67
N GLY A 113 -16.10 -7.74 -5.96
CA GLY A 113 -15.10 -7.89 -7.02
C GLY A 113 -14.77 -6.56 -7.71
N SER A 114 -14.81 -5.43 -6.97
CA SER A 114 -14.51 -4.11 -7.54
C SER A 114 -13.02 -3.79 -7.43
N THR A 115 -12.42 -3.35 -8.54
CA THR A 115 -11.01 -2.96 -8.64
C THR A 115 -10.73 -1.59 -8.02
N ILE A 116 -9.46 -1.23 -7.86
CA ILE A 116 -9.06 0.11 -7.39
C ILE A 116 -9.63 1.20 -8.31
N SER A 117 -9.60 1.00 -9.62
CA SER A 117 -10.09 1.99 -10.60
C SER A 117 -11.60 2.18 -10.53
N GLN A 118 -12.35 1.09 -10.30
CA GLN A 118 -13.80 1.16 -10.05
C GLN A 118 -14.11 1.90 -8.76
N GLN A 119 -13.37 1.61 -7.70
CA GLN A 119 -13.52 2.30 -6.42
C GLN A 119 -13.17 3.78 -6.53
N LEU A 120 -12.12 4.13 -7.28
CA LEU A 120 -11.73 5.51 -7.56
C LEU A 120 -12.81 6.24 -8.34
N ALA A 121 -13.33 5.67 -9.43
CA ALA A 121 -14.41 6.24 -10.23
C ALA A 121 -15.64 6.54 -9.38
N LYS A 122 -16.00 5.57 -8.51
CA LYS A 122 -17.08 5.74 -7.55
C LYS A 122 -16.80 6.90 -6.60
N ASN A 123 -15.63 6.92 -5.95
CA ASN A 123 -15.30 7.93 -4.96
C ASN A 123 -15.32 9.35 -5.54
N LEU A 124 -14.68 9.55 -6.69
CA LEU A 124 -14.53 10.86 -7.32
C LEU A 124 -15.87 11.47 -7.74
N TYR A 125 -16.72 10.67 -8.38
CA TYR A 125 -17.80 11.21 -9.22
C TYR A 125 -19.20 10.67 -8.93
N LEU A 126 -19.33 9.65 -8.07
CA LEU A 126 -20.60 8.99 -7.83
C LEU A 126 -20.93 8.93 -6.34
N SER A 127 -22.22 9.00 -6.04
CA SER A 127 -22.70 8.86 -4.67
C SER A 127 -22.61 7.42 -4.15
N ALA A 128 -22.75 7.24 -2.83
CA ALA A 128 -22.78 5.95 -2.16
C ALA A 128 -24.03 5.09 -2.49
N SER A 129 -24.91 5.55 -3.38
CA SER A 129 -26.17 4.87 -3.73
C SER A 129 -25.95 3.44 -4.27
N LYS A 130 -26.75 2.48 -3.82
CA LYS A 130 -26.65 1.06 -4.27
C LYS A 130 -27.50 0.76 -5.52
N ASN A 131 -27.54 1.70 -6.47
CA ASN A 131 -28.36 1.57 -7.68
C ASN A 131 -27.60 0.85 -8.83
N PRO A 132 -28.18 -0.15 -9.52
CA PRO A 132 -27.59 -0.76 -10.71
C PRO A 132 -27.22 0.25 -11.82
N VAL A 133 -28.03 1.29 -12.01
CA VAL A 133 -27.78 2.38 -12.97
C VAL A 133 -26.49 3.13 -12.62
N ARG A 134 -26.23 3.34 -11.32
CA ARG A 134 -24.96 3.93 -10.85
C ARG A 134 -23.78 3.02 -11.21
N LYS A 135 -23.93 1.69 -11.17
CA LYS A 135 -22.86 0.76 -11.54
C LYS A 135 -22.53 0.83 -13.04
N ILE A 136 -23.50 1.11 -13.91
CA ILE A 136 -23.25 1.37 -15.34
C ILE A 136 -22.42 2.65 -15.49
N LYS A 137 -22.82 3.73 -14.81
CA LYS A 137 -22.06 5.01 -14.82
C LYS A 137 -20.63 4.82 -14.29
N GLU A 138 -20.47 4.03 -13.23
CA GLU A 138 -19.16 3.65 -12.67
C GLU A 138 -18.30 2.93 -13.70
N ALA A 139 -18.88 2.00 -14.46
CA ALA A 139 -18.14 1.27 -15.49
C ALA A 139 -17.65 2.20 -16.61
N ILE A 140 -18.50 3.12 -17.09
CA ILE A 140 -18.12 4.12 -18.10
C ILE A 140 -16.97 4.98 -17.58
N LEU A 141 -17.07 5.50 -16.34
CA LEU A 141 -16.03 6.32 -15.74
C LEU A 141 -14.73 5.57 -15.47
N THR A 142 -14.81 4.31 -15.05
CA THR A 142 -13.65 3.43 -14.86
C THR A 142 -12.88 3.28 -16.16
N TRP A 143 -13.59 2.98 -17.26
CA TRP A 143 -12.99 2.89 -18.58
C TRP A 143 -12.33 4.21 -19.01
N ARG A 144 -12.99 5.36 -18.78
CA ARG A 144 -12.41 6.69 -19.09
C ARG A 144 -11.15 6.97 -18.26
N ILE A 145 -11.17 6.65 -16.96
CA ILE A 145 -10.03 6.80 -16.05
C ILE A 145 -8.84 5.96 -16.54
N GLU A 146 -9.05 4.69 -16.85
CA GLU A 146 -7.99 3.78 -17.31
C GLU A 146 -7.43 4.15 -18.68
N LYS A 147 -8.25 4.72 -19.57
CA LYS A 147 -7.80 5.20 -20.87
C LYS A 147 -6.98 6.48 -20.79
N THR A 148 -7.23 7.31 -19.77
CA THR A 148 -6.69 8.68 -19.69
C THR A 148 -5.51 8.77 -18.73
N LEU A 149 -5.54 8.03 -17.61
CA LEU A 149 -4.57 8.15 -16.53
C LEU A 149 -3.62 6.95 -16.52
N SER A 150 -2.34 7.22 -16.19
CA SER A 150 -1.41 6.12 -15.91
C SER A 150 -1.83 5.36 -14.65
N LYS A 151 -1.52 4.06 -14.59
CA LYS A 151 -1.76 3.22 -13.40
C LYS A 151 -1.16 3.79 -12.12
N ARG A 152 0.02 4.43 -12.22
CA ARG A 152 0.65 5.12 -11.09
C ARG A 152 -0.20 6.29 -10.61
N ARG A 153 -0.74 7.10 -11.54
CA ARG A 153 -1.61 8.23 -11.21
C ARG A 153 -2.94 7.77 -10.61
N ILE A 154 -3.55 6.73 -11.15
CA ILE A 154 -4.77 6.11 -10.60
C ILE A 154 -4.54 5.69 -9.14
N LEU A 155 -3.44 4.99 -8.87
CA LEU A 155 -3.11 4.55 -7.52
C LEU A 155 -2.85 5.73 -6.57
N GLU A 156 -2.14 6.76 -7.04
CA GLU A 156 -1.91 7.99 -6.28
C GLU A 156 -3.22 8.69 -5.90
N LEU A 157 -4.12 8.88 -6.86
CA LEU A 157 -5.43 9.46 -6.61
C LEU A 157 -6.20 8.61 -5.59
N TYR A 158 -6.27 7.29 -5.81
CA TYR A 158 -6.99 6.36 -4.95
C TYR A 158 -6.56 6.47 -3.49
N VAL A 159 -5.27 6.35 -3.19
CA VAL A 159 -4.80 6.39 -1.80
C VAL A 159 -4.98 7.76 -1.13
N ASN A 160 -5.14 8.83 -1.92
CA ASN A 160 -5.36 10.19 -1.42
C ASN A 160 -6.84 10.58 -1.29
N VAL A 161 -7.76 9.88 -1.96
CA VAL A 161 -9.22 10.13 -1.86
C VAL A 161 -9.97 9.02 -1.14
N ALA A 162 -9.33 7.87 -0.87
CA ALA A 162 -9.91 6.82 -0.06
C ALA A 162 -10.21 7.32 1.37
N GLU A 163 -11.33 6.86 1.92
CA GLU A 163 -11.69 7.06 3.32
C GLU A 163 -10.98 6.00 4.16
N TRP A 164 -10.25 6.42 5.18
CA TRP A 164 -9.50 5.56 6.10
C TRP A 164 -10.11 5.51 7.49
N GLY A 165 -11.10 6.37 7.75
CA GLY A 165 -11.89 6.47 8.97
C GLY A 165 -12.87 7.63 8.87
N ASP A 166 -13.69 7.82 9.90
CA ASP A 166 -14.72 8.87 9.95
C ASP A 166 -14.13 10.28 9.76
N GLY A 167 -14.36 10.86 8.58
CA GLY A 167 -13.82 12.13 8.16
C GLY A 167 -12.31 12.15 7.90
N ILE A 168 -11.66 10.99 7.79
CA ILE A 168 -10.23 10.85 7.52
C ILE A 168 -10.05 10.37 6.09
N PHE A 169 -9.68 11.31 5.22
CA PHE A 169 -9.49 11.06 3.80
C PHE A 169 -8.03 11.18 3.40
N GLY A 170 -7.59 10.25 2.57
CA GLY A 170 -6.23 10.21 2.07
C GLY A 170 -5.20 9.72 3.09
N ILE A 171 -4.21 9.00 2.58
CA ILE A 171 -3.19 8.38 3.42
C ILE A 171 -2.35 9.40 4.19
N GLY A 172 -2.16 10.59 3.63
CA GLY A 172 -1.41 11.67 4.27
C GLY A 172 -1.95 12.07 5.63
N GLU A 173 -3.27 12.05 5.77
CA GLU A 173 -3.97 12.32 7.03
C GLU A 173 -4.04 11.04 7.87
N ALA A 174 -4.40 9.91 7.27
CA ALA A 174 -4.56 8.64 7.98
C ALA A 174 -3.28 8.19 8.72
N SER A 175 -2.11 8.27 8.08
CA SER A 175 -0.85 7.84 8.70
C SER A 175 -0.51 8.64 9.96
N ARG A 176 -0.84 9.94 9.95
CA ARG A 176 -0.58 10.85 11.07
C ARG A 176 -1.61 10.67 12.16
N HIS A 177 -2.88 10.58 11.77
CA HIS A 177 -3.98 10.38 12.69
C HIS A 177 -3.82 9.09 13.49
N TYR A 178 -3.49 7.97 12.84
CA TYR A 178 -3.42 6.67 13.51
C TYR A 178 -2.07 6.35 14.14
N TYR A 179 -0.96 6.81 13.54
CA TYR A 179 0.38 6.38 13.96
C TYR A 179 1.35 7.52 14.23
N GLY A 180 0.95 8.79 14.01
CA GLY A 180 1.83 9.94 14.20
C GLY A 180 3.01 10.01 13.22
N VAL A 181 3.02 9.18 12.16
CA VAL A 181 4.14 9.10 11.21
C VAL A 181 3.81 9.74 9.86
N ALA A 182 4.86 10.17 9.15
CA ALA A 182 4.73 10.51 7.74
C ALA A 182 4.36 9.25 6.92
N PRO A 183 3.60 9.38 5.80
CA PRO A 183 3.21 8.22 4.98
C PRO A 183 4.38 7.39 4.45
N SER A 184 5.54 8.01 4.24
CA SER A 184 6.78 7.34 3.84
C SER A 184 7.35 6.43 4.95
N GLY A 185 7.04 6.71 6.22
CA GLY A 185 7.54 5.98 7.38
C GLY A 185 6.65 4.83 7.86
N LEU A 186 5.56 4.50 7.14
CA LEU A 186 4.68 3.41 7.51
C LEU A 186 5.40 2.05 7.42
N SER A 187 5.43 1.33 8.55
CA SER A 187 5.97 -0.03 8.63
C SER A 187 5.08 -1.03 7.89
N GLY A 188 5.59 -2.23 7.61
CA GLY A 188 4.80 -3.31 6.99
C GLY A 188 3.55 -3.68 7.78
N GLN A 189 3.66 -3.73 9.11
CA GLN A 189 2.52 -4.03 9.99
C GLN A 189 1.48 -2.91 10.00
N GLN A 190 1.90 -1.64 10.07
CA GLN A 190 1.00 -0.48 10.00
C GLN A 190 0.30 -0.41 8.64
N ALA A 191 1.04 -0.64 7.56
CA ALA A 191 0.52 -0.71 6.20
C ALA A 191 -0.56 -1.80 6.05
N ALA A 192 -0.29 -3.01 6.54
CA ALA A 192 -1.23 -4.13 6.48
C ALA A 192 -2.51 -3.85 7.30
N LYS A 193 -2.39 -3.21 8.46
CA LYS A 193 -3.54 -2.80 9.28
C LYS A 193 -4.38 -1.71 8.58
N LEU A 194 -3.75 -0.68 8.02
CA LEU A 194 -4.45 0.34 7.24
C LEU A 194 -5.18 -0.26 6.04
N ALA A 195 -4.50 -1.08 5.23
CA ALA A 195 -5.12 -1.73 4.08
C ALA A 195 -6.28 -2.66 4.48
N SER A 196 -6.24 -3.24 5.69
CA SER A 196 -7.31 -4.13 6.17
C SER A 196 -8.63 -3.43 6.49
N VAL A 197 -8.62 -2.11 6.75
CA VAL A 197 -9.83 -1.36 7.12
C VAL A 197 -10.54 -0.72 5.93
N LEU A 198 -9.87 -0.56 4.79
CA LEU A 198 -10.43 0.04 3.56
C LEU A 198 -11.82 -0.49 3.15
N PRO A 199 -12.15 -1.79 3.31
CA PRO A 199 -13.48 -2.26 2.96
C PRO A 199 -14.62 -1.68 3.82
N ASN A 200 -14.33 -1.25 5.05
CA ASN A 200 -15.31 -0.64 5.95
C ASN A 200 -14.65 0.28 6.99
N PRO A 201 -14.20 1.48 6.58
CA PRO A 201 -13.35 2.35 7.38
C PRO A 201 -14.10 3.03 8.54
N ILE A 202 -15.42 3.22 8.42
CA ILE A 202 -16.26 3.76 9.50
C ILE A 202 -16.41 2.75 10.64
N ARG A 203 -16.51 1.45 10.30
CA ARG A 203 -16.71 0.38 11.30
C ARG A 203 -15.42 -0.06 11.97
N TYR A 204 -14.29 0.02 11.28
CA TYR A 204 -13.03 -0.56 11.74
C TYR A 204 -11.92 0.47 11.87
N SER A 205 -11.20 0.38 12.98
CA SER A 205 -10.00 1.18 13.21
C SER A 205 -8.74 0.33 13.02
N PRO A 206 -7.70 0.84 12.32
CA PRO A 206 -6.43 0.14 12.13
C PRO A 206 -5.60 0.05 13.42
N VAL A 207 -5.97 0.80 14.47
CA VAL A 207 -5.36 0.75 15.81
C VAL A 207 -6.25 0.07 16.85
N GLY A 208 -7.44 -0.38 16.46
CA GLY A 208 -8.39 -1.03 17.36
C GLY A 208 -8.08 -2.52 17.63
N SER A 209 -8.90 -3.13 18.49
CA SER A 209 -8.79 -4.55 18.91
C SER A 209 -9.66 -5.52 18.09
N SER A 210 -10.30 -5.03 17.02
CA SER A 210 -11.23 -5.82 16.19
C SER A 210 -10.60 -7.15 15.73
N PRO A 211 -11.24 -8.31 16.03
CA PRO A 211 -10.79 -9.60 15.54
C PRO A 211 -10.68 -9.66 14.00
N TYR A 212 -11.59 -8.98 13.29
CA TYR A 212 -11.57 -8.88 11.84
C TYR A 212 -10.28 -8.20 11.33
N VAL A 213 -9.95 -7.03 11.89
CA VAL A 213 -8.75 -6.27 11.52
C VAL A 213 -7.49 -7.07 11.82
N ARG A 214 -7.41 -7.70 13.00
CA ARG A 214 -6.28 -8.55 13.37
C ARG A 214 -6.09 -9.72 12.41
N ALA A 215 -7.16 -10.44 12.06
CA ALA A 215 -7.08 -11.57 11.14
C ALA A 215 -6.70 -11.12 9.72
N ARG A 216 -7.38 -10.09 9.19
CA ARG A 216 -7.16 -9.61 7.81
C ARG A 216 -5.78 -8.98 7.64
N SER A 217 -5.31 -8.16 8.59
CA SER A 217 -3.97 -7.58 8.54
C SER A 217 -2.87 -8.64 8.61
N ARG A 218 -3.04 -9.70 9.42
CA ARG A 218 -2.09 -10.84 9.42
C ARG A 218 -2.02 -11.54 8.07
N ILE A 219 -3.16 -11.75 7.40
CA ILE A 219 -3.18 -12.36 6.06
C ILE A 219 -2.43 -11.47 5.06
N ILE A 220 -2.71 -10.16 5.05
CA ILE A 220 -2.03 -9.21 4.16
C ILE A 220 -0.53 -9.20 4.44
N TYR A 221 -0.13 -9.10 5.71
CA TYR A 221 1.27 -9.09 6.13
C TYR A 221 2.00 -10.39 5.77
N ALA A 222 1.37 -11.54 5.96
CA ALA A 222 1.93 -12.85 5.57
C ALA A 222 2.14 -12.96 4.06
N ILE A 223 1.21 -12.43 3.24
CA ILE A 223 1.39 -12.35 1.79
C ILE A 223 2.56 -11.43 1.44
N MET A 224 2.72 -10.31 2.13
CA MET A 224 3.84 -9.39 1.92
C MET A 224 5.19 -10.08 2.24
N GLN A 225 5.28 -10.84 3.33
CA GLN A 225 6.48 -11.63 3.66
C GLN A 225 6.78 -12.68 2.58
N ARG A 226 5.78 -13.49 2.21
CA ARG A 226 5.95 -14.54 1.19
C ARG A 226 6.44 -14.00 -0.16
N ARG A 227 6.06 -12.77 -0.50
CA ARG A 227 6.48 -12.09 -1.73
C ARG A 227 7.79 -11.30 -1.60
N GLY A 228 8.49 -11.41 -0.46
CA GLY A 228 9.75 -10.70 -0.21
C GLY A 228 9.61 -9.18 -0.14
N ILE A 229 8.39 -8.64 0.06
CA ILE A 229 8.15 -7.19 0.17
C ILE A 229 8.69 -6.67 1.51
N ILE A 230 8.61 -7.50 2.54
CA ILE A 230 9.10 -7.22 3.89
C ILE A 230 9.95 -8.39 4.36
N VAL A 231 11.02 -8.07 5.10
CA VAL A 231 11.86 -9.06 5.75
C VAL A 231 11.31 -9.27 7.17
N PRO A 232 11.01 -10.52 7.59
CA PRO A 232 10.56 -10.80 8.94
C PRO A 232 11.62 -10.36 9.97
N GLY A 233 11.19 -9.86 11.12
CA GLY A 233 12.13 -9.51 12.19
C GLY A 233 12.80 -10.75 12.76
N TYR A 234 14.02 -10.62 13.31
CA TYR A 234 14.78 -11.74 13.88
C TYR A 234 13.95 -12.63 14.82
N GLN A 235 13.19 -12.02 15.75
CA GLN A 235 12.32 -12.75 16.67
C GLN A 235 11.18 -13.51 15.97
N GLU A 236 10.62 -12.95 14.88
CA GLU A 236 9.61 -13.66 14.08
C GLU A 236 10.25 -14.87 13.42
N VAL A 237 11.44 -14.73 12.81
CA VAL A 237 12.19 -15.85 12.20
C VAL A 237 12.48 -16.96 13.22
N MET A 238 12.93 -16.60 14.43
CA MET A 238 13.23 -17.57 15.49
C MET A 238 11.98 -18.26 16.07
N SER A 239 10.80 -17.66 15.87
CA SER A 239 9.52 -18.21 16.32
C SER A 239 8.79 -19.04 15.26
N LEU A 240 9.27 -19.02 14.01
CA LEU A 240 8.73 -19.91 12.98
C LEU A 240 9.08 -21.36 13.37
N PRO A 241 8.14 -22.31 13.26
CA PRO A 241 8.49 -23.72 13.41
C PRO A 241 9.64 -24.02 12.44
N ALA A 242 10.67 -24.72 12.93
CA ALA A 242 11.77 -25.18 12.08
C ALA A 242 11.16 -25.84 10.84
N ASP A 243 11.57 -25.37 9.67
CA ASP A 243 11.07 -25.91 8.42
C ASP A 243 11.44 -27.39 8.37
N THR A 244 10.46 -28.27 8.57
CA THR A 244 10.65 -29.72 8.50
C THR A 244 10.63 -30.23 7.06
N THR A 245 10.68 -29.34 6.06
CA THR A 245 11.09 -29.75 4.72
C THR A 245 12.51 -30.27 4.81
N ALA A 246 12.69 -31.56 4.55
CA ALA A 246 13.99 -32.19 4.43
C ALA A 246 14.90 -31.32 3.56
N VAL A 247 15.99 -30.86 4.15
CA VAL A 247 17.04 -30.05 3.52
C VAL A 247 17.82 -30.98 2.60
N ASP A 248 17.22 -31.41 1.50
CA ASP A 248 17.92 -32.27 0.53
C ASP A 248 18.23 -31.55 -0.78
N SER A 249 18.19 -30.20 -0.80
CA SER A 249 18.62 -29.45 -2.00
C SER A 249 19.02 -27.99 -1.80
N VAL A 250 19.35 -27.55 -0.58
CA VAL A 250 19.89 -26.20 -0.36
C VAL A 250 21.22 -26.28 0.36
N VAL A 251 22.28 -26.58 -0.39
CA VAL A 251 23.64 -26.24 0.03
C VAL A 251 23.79 -24.73 -0.15
N VAL A 252 23.29 -23.96 0.81
CA VAL A 252 23.78 -22.59 1.05
C VAL A 252 24.91 -22.74 2.07
N GLY A 253 26.02 -23.30 1.58
CA GLY A 253 27.33 -23.13 2.17
C GLY A 253 28.10 -22.17 1.29
N ILE A 254 28.85 -21.25 1.89
CA ILE A 254 29.95 -20.60 1.16
C ILE A 254 30.82 -21.75 0.61
N PRO A 255 31.14 -21.79 -0.69
CA PRO A 255 32.00 -22.83 -1.23
C PRO A 255 33.25 -22.95 -0.37
N GLU A 256 33.63 -24.17 0.01
CA GLU A 256 34.81 -24.42 0.85
C GLU A 256 36.06 -23.75 0.26
N SER A 257 36.12 -23.58 -1.07
CA SER A 257 37.14 -22.81 -1.77
C SER A 257 37.21 -21.35 -1.34
N LEU A 258 36.08 -20.66 -1.14
CA LEU A 258 36.04 -19.27 -0.68
C LEU A 258 36.44 -19.13 0.80
N ILE A 259 36.14 -20.15 1.62
CA ILE A 259 36.58 -20.19 3.02
C ILE A 259 38.10 -20.40 3.08
N ASN A 260 38.61 -21.32 2.26
CA ASN A 260 40.03 -21.62 2.16
C ASN A 260 40.82 -20.46 1.54
N ASP A 261 40.28 -19.72 0.57
CA ASP A 261 40.92 -18.53 -0.01
C ASP A 261 41.04 -17.39 1.03
N VAL A 262 40.04 -17.22 1.89
CA VAL A 262 40.07 -16.23 2.97
C VAL A 262 41.02 -16.66 4.12
N LEU A 263 41.04 -17.95 4.47
CA LEU A 263 41.94 -18.50 5.51
C LEU A 263 43.40 -18.65 5.03
N SER A 264 43.62 -18.82 3.73
CA SER A 264 44.96 -18.89 3.12
C SER A 264 45.54 -17.51 2.83
N ALA A 265 44.69 -16.49 2.57
CA ALA A 265 45.14 -15.11 2.51
C ALA A 265 45.70 -14.62 3.86
N ASP A 266 45.12 -15.05 4.98
CA ASP A 266 45.55 -14.64 6.33
C ASP A 266 46.76 -15.45 6.86
N SER A 267 46.99 -16.67 6.35
CA SER A 267 48.16 -17.48 6.74
C SER A 267 49.43 -17.22 5.91
N SER A 268 49.32 -16.49 4.80
CA SER A 268 50.48 -16.07 3.99
C SER A 268 51.28 -14.88 4.56
N ALA A 269 50.83 -14.30 5.67
CA ALA A 269 51.51 -13.17 6.33
C ALA A 269 52.43 -13.54 7.51
N THR A 270 52.54 -14.83 7.85
CA THR A 270 53.41 -15.27 8.97
C THR A 270 53.95 -16.67 8.73
N ASP A 271 54.92 -16.81 7.82
CA ASP A 271 56.12 -17.62 8.11
C ASP A 271 57.19 -17.42 7.02
N GLN A 272 58.20 -16.60 7.31
CA GLN A 272 59.57 -16.86 6.86
C GLN A 272 60.47 -16.70 8.09
N GLY A 273 60.96 -17.84 8.58
CA GLY A 273 61.85 -17.92 9.73
C GLY A 273 63.30 -17.58 9.42
N GLY A 274 64.04 -17.30 10.49
CA GLY A 274 65.27 -18.03 10.81
C GLY A 274 66.61 -17.57 10.20
N ALA A 275 67.34 -16.79 11.01
CA ALA A 275 68.78 -16.88 11.32
C ALA A 275 69.86 -16.96 10.19
N ASP A 276 70.79 -16.01 10.18
CA ASP A 276 72.23 -16.26 10.45
C ASP A 276 73.02 -14.95 10.72
N GLY A 277 74.12 -15.06 11.46
CA GLY A 277 74.85 -13.94 12.08
C GLY A 277 75.87 -13.18 11.22
N GLY A 278 76.36 -12.06 11.76
CA GLY A 278 77.49 -11.31 11.20
C GLY A 278 77.72 -9.93 11.82
N SER A 279 78.77 -9.84 12.64
CA SER A 279 79.54 -8.68 13.12
C SER A 279 79.34 -7.28 12.50
N GLY A 280 79.36 -6.24 13.35
CA GLY A 280 79.75 -4.88 12.94
C GLY A 280 79.46 -3.79 13.99
N GLU A 281 80.51 -3.06 14.36
CA GLU A 281 80.59 -1.79 15.12
C GLU A 281 79.43 -0.80 14.80
N GLY A 282 78.99 0.17 15.61
CA GLY A 282 79.53 0.87 16.76
C GLY A 282 78.80 2.24 16.84
N THR A 283 78.89 2.90 18.00
CA THR A 283 78.66 4.34 18.27
C THR A 283 77.23 4.89 18.50
N SER A 284 77.01 5.22 19.79
CA SER A 284 76.52 6.47 20.39
C SER A 284 75.21 7.14 19.95
N GLY A 285 74.36 7.45 20.95
CA GLY A 285 73.39 8.54 20.87
C GLY A 285 72.34 8.49 21.98
N ALA A 286 72.66 9.06 23.14
CA ALA A 286 71.73 9.31 24.26
C ALA A 286 70.85 10.57 24.00
N PRO A 287 69.79 10.83 24.81
CA PRO A 287 68.54 11.55 24.48
C PRO A 287 68.59 13.04 24.93
N PRO A 288 67.52 13.89 24.97
CA PRO A 288 66.25 13.78 25.75
C PRO A 288 65.02 14.39 24.97
N SER A 289 63.78 14.54 25.43
CA SER A 289 63.26 15.06 26.70
C SER A 289 61.72 14.97 26.75
N GLU A 290 61.22 15.00 27.99
CA GLU A 290 59.83 15.06 28.44
C GLU A 290 59.07 16.31 27.93
N ASN A 291 57.73 16.23 27.84
CA ASN A 291 56.91 17.13 28.67
C ASN A 291 55.46 16.64 28.87
N SER A 292 55.09 16.67 30.15
CA SER A 292 53.79 16.54 30.79
C SER A 292 52.73 17.58 30.37
N GLY A 293 51.45 17.27 30.61
CA GLY A 293 50.40 18.30 30.62
C GLY A 293 48.94 17.84 30.57
N LYS A 294 48.44 17.25 31.66
CA LYS A 294 47.02 17.36 32.10
C LYS A 294 46.92 18.62 33.01
N PRO A 295 45.75 19.24 33.35
CA PRO A 295 44.50 18.55 33.74
C PRO A 295 43.13 19.27 33.51
N LYS A 296 42.04 18.49 33.72
CA LYS A 296 40.75 18.74 34.41
C LYS A 296 39.90 20.02 34.20
N THR A 297 38.64 19.79 33.73
CA THR A 297 37.28 20.10 34.29
C THR A 297 37.04 21.38 35.11
N PRO A 298 35.82 21.94 35.13
CA PRO A 298 34.60 21.30 35.69
C PRO A 298 33.69 20.64 34.67
#